data_AF-A0A949EVY7-F1
#
_entry.id   AF-A0A949EVY7-F1
#
_cell.length_a   1.000
_cell.length_b   1.000
_cell.length_c   1.000
_cell.angle_alpha   90.00
_cell.angle_beta   90.00
_cell.angle_gamma   90.00
#
_symmetry.space_group_name_H-M   'P 1'
#
loop_
_entity.id
_entity.type
_entity.pdbx_description
1 polymer ?
#
loop_
_entity_poly.entity_id
_entity_poly.type
_entity_poly.pdbx_seq_one_letter_code
_entity_poly.pdbx_strand_id
1 'polypeptide(L)'
;PKDIVIDQWCAQNIYQALDHAGQIYIYSPGVSYDDLKNTGIIKIKNVQETVDELLKTNPKAVVVPDGPYVVGIVKKRGAEHV
;
A
#
# COMPACT_ATOMS: atom_id res chain seq x y z
N PRO A 1 10.48 27.58 -12.09
CA PRO A 1 11.11 27.61 -10.74
C PRO A 1 12.23 26.56 -10.68
N LYS A 2 13.39 26.88 -10.11
CA LYS A 2 14.56 25.98 -10.08
C LYS A 2 14.42 24.82 -9.09
N ASP A 3 13.39 24.85 -8.24
CA ASP A 3 13.22 23.92 -7.10
C ASP A 3 12.04 22.95 -7.28
N ILE A 4 11.55 22.75 -8.51
CA ILE A 4 10.54 21.72 -8.77
C ILE A 4 11.27 20.39 -8.96
N VAL A 5 11.25 19.54 -7.93
CA VAL A 5 11.67 18.16 -8.04
C VAL A 5 10.50 17.35 -8.63
N ILE A 6 10.71 16.81 -9.82
CA ILE A 6 9.73 15.98 -10.53
C ILE A 6 9.40 14.75 -9.66
N ASP A 7 8.13 14.39 -9.58
CA ASP A 7 7.58 13.23 -8.85
C ASP A 7 7.77 13.22 -7.32
N GLN A 8 8.24 14.32 -6.72
CA GLN A 8 8.49 14.42 -5.28
C GLN A 8 7.27 14.06 -4.42
N TRP A 9 6.09 14.56 -4.76
CA TRP A 9 4.85 14.32 -4.01
C TRP A 9 4.40 12.85 -4.10
N CYS A 10 4.56 12.24 -5.26
CA CYS A 10 4.23 10.83 -5.47
C CYS A 10 5.16 9.94 -4.62
N ALA A 11 6.47 10.21 -4.69
CA ALA A 11 7.45 9.48 -3.87
C ALA A 11 7.18 9.65 -2.37
N GLN A 12 6.88 10.88 -1.92
CA GLN A 12 6.55 11.14 -0.52
C GLN A 12 5.35 10.32 -0.05
N ASN A 13 4.27 10.26 -0.82
CA ASN A 13 3.07 9.49 -0.46
C ASN A 13 3.38 7.99 -0.35
N ILE A 14 4.19 7.44 -1.26
CA ILE A 14 4.58 6.02 -1.23
C ILE A 14 5.38 5.72 0.04
N TYR A 15 6.37 6.55 0.37
CA TYR A 15 7.20 6.33 1.55
C TYR A 15 6.44 6.56 2.87
N GLN A 16 5.50 7.51 2.92
CA GLN A 16 4.61 7.68 4.06
C GLN A 16 3.70 6.47 4.26
N ALA A 17 3.21 5.87 3.18
CA ALA A 17 2.43 4.64 3.26
C ALA A 17 3.28 3.45 3.75
N LEU A 18 4.52 3.31 3.25
CA LEU A 18 5.44 2.26 3.70
C LEU A 18 5.79 2.36 5.19
N ASP A 19 6.00 3.58 5.69
CA ASP A 19 6.29 3.84 7.11
C ASP A 19 5.12 3.45 8.03
N HIS A 20 3.88 3.66 7.56
CA HIS A 20 2.68 3.47 8.39
C HIS A 20 1.98 2.11 8.23
N ALA A 21 1.95 1.54 7.02
CA ALA A 21 1.12 0.38 6.68
C ALA A 21 1.81 -0.98 6.94
N GLY A 22 3.09 -0.99 7.29
CA GLY A 22 3.87 -2.21 7.43
C GLY A 22 4.38 -2.75 6.08
N GLN A 23 4.46 -4.07 5.92
CA GLN A 23 4.98 -4.67 4.69
C GLN A 23 3.99 -4.50 3.54
N ILE A 24 4.44 -3.87 2.44
CA ILE A 24 3.67 -3.74 1.20
C ILE A 24 4.14 -4.80 0.21
N TYR A 25 3.20 -5.64 -0.24
CA TYR A 25 3.43 -6.63 -1.28
C TYR A 25 2.83 -6.16 -2.60
N ILE A 26 3.55 -6.34 -3.71
CA ILE A 26 3.08 -5.94 -5.05
C ILE A 26 3.12 -7.09 -6.04
N TYR A 27 1.98 -7.33 -6.68
CA TYR A 27 1.87 -8.17 -7.87
C TYR A 27 1.70 -7.27 -9.09
N SER A 28 2.63 -7.34 -10.04
CA SER A 28 2.51 -6.68 -11.34
C SER A 28 3.46 -7.34 -12.35
N PRO A 29 2.98 -7.92 -13.46
CA PRO A 29 3.84 -8.52 -14.48
C PRO A 29 4.77 -7.52 -15.16
N GLY A 30 4.35 -6.25 -15.26
CA GLY A 30 5.09 -5.20 -15.97
C GLY A 30 6.20 -4.52 -15.15
N VAL A 31 6.39 -4.90 -13.88
CA VAL A 31 7.40 -4.33 -12.99
C VAL A 31 8.44 -5.41 -12.71
N SER A 32 9.72 -5.13 -12.86
CA SER A 32 10.78 -6.09 -12.54
C SER A 32 11.08 -6.10 -11.03
N TYR A 33 11.94 -7.04 -10.59
CA TYR A 33 12.47 -6.99 -9.22
C TYR A 33 13.42 -5.80 -9.03
N ASP A 34 14.21 -5.48 -10.05
CA ASP A 34 15.20 -4.39 -9.98
C ASP A 34 14.54 -3.02 -9.84
N ASP A 35 13.36 -2.83 -10.47
CA ASP A 35 12.56 -1.60 -10.33
C ASP A 35 12.12 -1.34 -8.87
N LEU A 36 12.02 -2.40 -8.05
CA LEU A 36 11.53 -2.33 -6.67
C LEU A 36 12.63 -2.47 -5.62
N LYS A 37 13.85 -2.84 -6.03
CA LYS A 37 14.95 -3.22 -5.12
C LYS A 37 15.24 -2.20 -4.03
N ASN A 38 15.09 -0.91 -4.33
CA ASN A 38 15.39 0.19 -3.42
C ASN A 38 14.14 0.87 -2.84
N THR A 39 12.94 0.29 -3.04
CA THR A 39 11.67 0.89 -2.60
C THR A 39 11.20 0.38 -1.24
N GLY A 40 11.68 -0.78 -0.81
CA GLY A 40 11.16 -1.49 0.38
C GLY A 40 9.87 -2.30 0.12
N ILE A 41 9.33 -2.24 -1.10
CA ILE A 41 8.16 -3.03 -1.52
C ILE A 41 8.58 -4.45 -1.89
N ILE A 42 7.82 -5.44 -1.42
CA ILE A 42 8.09 -6.86 -1.66
C ILE A 42 7.37 -7.31 -2.91
N LYS A 43 8.11 -7.68 -3.96
CA LYS A 43 7.52 -8.21 -5.19
C LYS A 43 7.08 -9.66 -5.00
N ILE A 44 5.82 -9.94 -5.37
CA ILE A 44 5.23 -11.28 -5.33
C ILE A 44 4.85 -11.75 -6.74
N LYS A 45 4.75 -13.08 -6.89
CA LYS A 45 4.38 -13.73 -8.17
C LYS A 45 2.97 -14.34 -8.15
N ASN A 46 2.40 -14.55 -6.97
CA ASN A 46 1.09 -15.14 -6.79
C ASN A 46 0.36 -14.45 -5.63
N VAL A 47 -0.75 -13.77 -5.95
CA VAL A 47 -1.55 -13.05 -4.96
C VAL A 47 -2.21 -14.01 -3.97
N GLN A 48 -2.79 -15.11 -4.47
CA GLN A 48 -3.53 -16.06 -3.64
C GLN A 48 -2.61 -16.72 -2.62
N GLU A 49 -1.49 -17.28 -3.07
CA GLU A 49 -0.49 -17.92 -2.20
C GLU A 49 0.03 -16.96 -1.13
N THR A 50 0.33 -15.72 -1.51
CA THR A 50 0.82 -14.70 -0.56
C THR A 50 -0.24 -14.38 0.49
N VAL A 51 -1.49 -14.19 0.08
CA VAL A 51 -2.60 -13.89 1.00
C VAL A 51 -2.86 -15.07 1.93
N ASP A 52 -2.86 -16.30 1.42
CA ASP A 52 -3.06 -17.51 2.22
C ASP A 52 -2.01 -17.66 3.33
N GLU A 53 -0.74 -17.39 3.02
CA GLU A 53 0.34 -17.39 4.03
C GLU A 53 0.17 -16.27 5.06
N LEU A 54 -0.17 -15.06 4.62
CA LEU A 54 -0.37 -13.91 5.51
C LEU A 54 -1.54 -14.12 6.47
N LEU A 55 -2.63 -14.74 6.01
CA LEU A 55 -3.83 -14.98 6.81
C LEU A 55 -3.60 -16.00 7.93
N LYS A 56 -2.57 -16.86 7.85
CA LYS A 56 -2.20 -17.77 8.95
C LYS A 56 -1.82 -17.02 10.23
N THR A 57 -1.21 -15.84 10.10
CA THR A 57 -0.78 -15.00 11.23
C THR A 57 -1.61 -13.73 11.38
N ASN A 58 -2.32 -13.29 10.33
CA ASN A 58 -3.15 -12.10 10.30
C ASN A 58 -4.60 -12.45 9.86
N PRO A 59 -5.43 -13.03 10.74
CA PRO A 59 -6.70 -13.64 10.34
C PRO A 59 -7.81 -12.64 9.95
N LYS A 60 -7.60 -11.34 10.18
CA LYS A 60 -8.56 -10.28 9.84
C LYS A 60 -8.06 -9.53 8.61
N ALA A 61 -8.83 -9.59 7.54
CA ALA A 61 -8.51 -8.90 6.29
C ALA A 61 -9.70 -8.10 5.77
N VAL A 62 -9.40 -7.06 4.99
CA VAL A 62 -10.34 -6.29 4.20
C VAL A 62 -9.88 -6.36 2.76
N VAL A 63 -10.81 -6.57 1.83
CA VAL A 63 -10.53 -6.59 0.40
C VAL A 63 -11.17 -5.35 -0.23
N VAL A 64 -10.38 -4.61 -1.00
CA VAL A 64 -10.84 -3.45 -1.78
C VAL A 64 -10.53 -3.73 -3.26
N PRO A 65 -11.49 -4.28 -4.03
CA PRO A 65 -11.25 -4.66 -5.42
C PRO A 65 -10.86 -3.46 -6.31
N ASP A 66 -11.50 -2.32 -6.08
CA ASP A 66 -11.36 -1.09 -6.87
C ASP A 66 -10.71 0.02 -6.04
N GLY A 67 -9.52 -0.24 -5.50
CA GLY A 67 -8.80 0.64 -4.57
C GLY A 67 -8.80 2.14 -4.91
N PRO A 68 -8.45 2.56 -6.14
CA PRO A 68 -8.42 3.98 -6.52
C PRO A 68 -9.78 4.69 -6.45
N TYR A 69 -10.88 3.94 -6.45
CA TYR A 69 -12.25 4.48 -6.47
C TYR A 69 -12.95 4.40 -5.11
N VAL A 70 -12.24 3.96 -4.05
CA VAL A 70 -12.80 3.79 -2.71
C VAL A 70 -12.09 4.73 -1.73
N VAL A 71 -12.87 5.38 -0.86
CA VAL A 71 -12.35 6.20 0.24
C VAL A 71 -12.67 5.51 1.56
N GLY A 72 -11.65 5.10 2.30
CA GLY A 72 -11.80 4.53 3.64
C GLY A 72 -12.16 5.62 4.65
N ILE A 73 -13.28 5.45 5.36
CA ILE A 73 -13.71 6.37 6.42
C ILE A 73 -13.41 5.75 7.78
N VAL A 74 -12.56 6.41 8.56
CA VAL A 74 -12.36 6.05 9.97
C VAL A 74 -13.45 6.71 10.81
N LYS A 75 -14.16 5.91 11.62
CA LYS A 75 -15.02 6.49 12.67
C LYS A 75 -14.11 7.24 13.65
N LYS A 76 -14.29 8.56 13.75
CA LYS A 76 -13.69 9.31 14.86
C LYS A 76 -14.23 8.74 16.16
N ARG A 77 -13.32 8.33 17.04
CA ARG A 77 -13.67 7.96 18.41
C ARG A 77 -14.03 9.27 19.13
N GLY A 78 -15.33 9.55 19.26
CA GLY A 78 -15.85 10.70 20.03
C GLY A 78 -16.38 11.90 19.23
N ALA A 79 -17.19 11.69 18.19
CA ALA A 79 -18.17 12.71 17.80
C ALA A 79 -19.55 12.25 18.28
N GLU A 80 -19.86 12.56 19.54
CA GLU A 80 -21.25 12.63 19.96
C GLU A 80 -21.93 13.74 19.16
N HIS A 81 -23.11 13.41 18.62
CA HIS A 81 -24.21 14.28 18.20
C HIS A 81 -23.90 15.78 18.02
N VAL A 82 -23.95 16.22 16.77
CA VAL A 82 -24.48 17.55 16.41
C VAL A 82 -25.72 17.35 15.57
#